data_AF-A0A096BAY3-F1
#
_entry.id   AF-A0A096BAY3-F1
#
_cell.length_a   1.000
_cell.length_b   1.000
_cell.length_c   1.000
_cell.angle_alpha   90.00
_cell.angle_beta   90.00
_cell.angle_gamma   90.00
#
_symmetry.space_group_name_H-M   'P 1'
#
loop_
_entity.id
_entity.type
_entity.pdbx_description
1 polymer ?
#
loop_
_entity_poly.entity_id
_entity_poly.type
_entity_poly.pdbx_seq_one_letter_code
_entity_poly.pdbx_strand_id
1 'polypeptide(L)'
;MIKSLSFILLLLFLSACSTQPDWLQRKRQYHGWEYSTRQVHDYSFDWHISGAAYASPQQVFSASDELWVQWPAQRELPVIVGIDHAGRRQVLSYHRQLPYLVIKDHWPILQFNLAGEQAYASFNLDR
;
A
#
# COMPACT_ATOMS: atom_id res chain seq x y z
N MET A 1 17.92 -52.16 22.39
CA MET A 1 18.30 -51.42 21.17
C MET A 1 17.14 -51.14 20.20
N ILE A 2 16.03 -51.89 20.23
CA ILE A 2 14.88 -51.71 19.30
C ILE A 2 14.03 -50.46 19.62
N LYS A 3 13.93 -50.05 20.90
CA LYS A 3 13.16 -48.86 21.31
C LYS A 3 13.76 -47.53 20.83
N SER A 4 15.08 -47.47 20.69
CA SER A 4 15.80 -46.27 20.26
C SER A 4 15.57 -45.96 18.77
N LEU A 5 15.39 -46.99 17.93
CA LEU A 5 15.14 -46.81 16.50
C LEU A 5 13.75 -46.20 16.21
N SER A 6 12.75 -46.57 17.01
CA SER A 6 11.38 -46.06 16.86
C SER A 6 11.27 -44.56 17.17
N PHE A 7 12.04 -44.09 18.15
CA PHE A 7 12.07 -42.67 18.52
C PHE A 7 12.71 -41.80 17.43
N ILE A 8 13.76 -42.31 16.78
CA ILE A 8 14.45 -41.62 15.68
C ILE A 8 13.54 -41.57 14.44
N LEU A 9 12.81 -42.65 14.16
CA LEU A 9 11.85 -42.71 13.05
C LEU A 9 10.69 -41.72 13.27
N LEU A 10 10.19 -41.59 14.50
CA LEU A 10 9.13 -40.63 14.84
C LEU A 10 9.60 -39.18 14.63
N LEU A 11 10.83 -38.84 15.02
CA LEU A 11 11.38 -37.49 14.86
C LEU A 11 11.57 -37.08 13.40
N LEU A 12 11.84 -38.03 12.49
CA LEU A 12 11.96 -37.76 11.05
C LEU A 12 10.61 -37.42 10.39
N PHE A 13 9.48 -37.90 10.92
CA PHE A 13 8.16 -37.57 10.36
C PHE A 13 7.64 -36.18 10.78
N LEU A 14 8.13 -35.60 11.89
CA LEU A 14 7.71 -34.26 12.33
C LEU A 14 8.39 -33.11 11.58
N SER A 15 9.53 -33.33 10.92
CA SER A 15 10.23 -32.26 10.18
C SER A 15 9.55 -31.86 8.86
N ALA A 16 8.65 -32.69 8.34
CA ALA A 16 7.94 -32.44 7.08
C ALA A 16 6.83 -31.37 7.16
N CYS A 17 6.40 -30.97 8.36
CA CYS A 17 5.35 -29.95 8.54
C CYS A 17 5.89 -28.52 8.77
N SER A 18 7.21 -28.32 8.82
CA SER A 18 7.82 -27.03 9.20
C SER A 18 8.34 -26.20 8.01
N THR A 19 8.55 -26.82 6.85
CA THR A 19 9.13 -26.13 5.70
C THR A 19 8.05 -25.42 4.88
N GLN A 20 7.72 -24.19 5.30
CA GLN A 20 6.96 -23.27 4.46
C GLN A 20 7.74 -23.03 3.15
N PRO A 21 7.14 -23.19 1.96
CA PRO A 21 7.83 -22.98 0.69
C PRO A 21 8.37 -21.55 0.54
N ASP A 22 9.55 -21.37 -0.07
CA ASP A 22 10.17 -20.06 -0.29
C ASP A 22 9.28 -19.06 -1.04
N TRP A 23 8.41 -19.54 -1.93
CA TRP A 23 7.45 -18.68 -2.65
C TRP A 23 6.36 -18.12 -1.73
N LEU A 24 6.06 -18.79 -0.63
CA LEU A 24 5.11 -18.36 0.41
C LEU A 24 5.75 -17.37 1.39
N GLN A 25 7.08 -17.45 1.61
CA GLN A 25 7.82 -16.44 2.37
C GLN A 25 7.97 -15.12 1.59
N ARG A 26 8.20 -15.20 0.27
CA ARG A 26 8.39 -14.02 -0.59
C ARG A 26 7.21 -13.03 -0.59
N LYS A 27 5.97 -13.50 -0.36
CA LYS A 27 4.78 -12.62 -0.31
C LYS A 27 4.66 -11.79 0.96
N ARG A 28 5.44 -12.06 2.02
CA ARG A 28 5.39 -11.28 3.28
C ARG A 28 6.48 -10.24 3.41
N GLN A 29 7.57 -10.32 2.64
CA GLN A 29 8.62 -9.30 2.66
C GLN A 29 8.25 -8.09 1.80
N TYR A 30 7.30 -7.28 2.27
CA TYR A 30 7.27 -5.85 1.94
C TYR A 30 8.33 -5.15 2.81
N HIS A 31 9.61 -5.38 2.50
CA HIS A 31 10.72 -4.72 3.20
C HIS A 31 10.55 -3.19 3.09
N GLY A 32 10.31 -2.53 4.23
CA GLY A 32 10.19 -1.07 4.35
C GLY A 32 8.85 -0.55 4.91
N TRP A 33 7.82 -1.38 5.04
CA TRP A 33 6.49 -0.95 5.52
C TRP A 33 6.14 -1.40 6.95
N GLU A 34 6.86 -2.39 7.49
CA GLU A 34 6.53 -3.03 8.78
C GLU A 34 6.86 -2.18 10.02
N TYR A 35 7.78 -1.22 9.90
CA TYR A 35 8.18 -0.34 10.98
C TYR A 35 8.16 1.11 10.51
N SER A 36 6.97 1.69 10.46
CA SER A 36 6.87 3.14 10.50
C SER A 36 7.12 3.54 11.95
N THR A 37 8.23 4.22 12.28
CA THR A 37 8.50 4.81 13.61
C THR A 37 7.57 6.01 13.90
N ARG A 38 6.33 5.93 13.40
CA ARG A 38 5.36 7.01 13.17
C ARG A 38 5.03 7.77 14.45
N GLN A 39 5.75 8.87 14.65
CA GLN A 39 5.19 10.05 15.28
C GLN A 39 4.56 10.92 14.18
N VAL A 40 3.44 10.49 13.60
CA VAL A 40 2.71 11.33 12.63
C VAL A 40 1.93 12.37 13.41
N HIS A 41 2.55 13.52 13.66
CA HIS A 41 1.85 14.66 14.25
C HIS A 41 1.43 15.69 13.18
N ASP A 42 1.90 15.53 11.93
CA ASP A 42 1.71 16.52 10.84
C ASP A 42 0.83 15.97 9.71
N TYR A 43 -0.44 15.71 10.01
CA TYR A 43 -1.43 15.40 8.98
C TYR A 43 -1.91 16.70 8.31
N SER A 44 -1.87 16.76 6.98
CA SER A 44 -2.57 17.81 6.23
C SER A 44 -3.68 17.23 5.36
N PHE A 45 -4.87 17.80 5.54
CA PHE A 45 -6.09 17.47 4.81
C PHE A 45 -6.41 18.51 3.73
N ASP A 46 -5.46 19.39 3.40
CA ASP A 46 -5.63 20.50 2.45
C ASP A 46 -5.54 20.02 0.99
N TRP A 47 -6.27 18.96 0.70
CA TRP A 47 -6.35 18.33 -0.61
C TRP A 47 -7.66 18.66 -1.27
N HIS A 48 -7.60 19.13 -2.52
CA HIS A 48 -8.76 19.34 -3.36
C HIS A 48 -8.96 18.15 -4.29
N ILE A 49 -10.16 17.55 -4.26
CA ILE A 49 -10.53 16.41 -5.10
C ILE A 49 -11.44 16.89 -6.23
N SER A 50 -11.16 16.47 -7.47
CA SER A 50 -11.91 16.87 -8.66
C SER A 50 -11.99 15.74 -9.71
N GLY A 51 -12.80 15.92 -10.74
CA GLY A 51 -12.98 14.97 -11.84
C GLY A 51 -14.13 13.97 -11.62
N ALA A 52 -14.05 12.81 -12.26
CA ALA A 52 -15.14 11.85 -12.31
C ALA A 52 -15.35 11.12 -10.98
N ALA A 53 -16.59 11.10 -10.49
CA ALA A 53 -16.95 10.47 -9.21
C ALA A 53 -16.60 8.96 -9.14
N TYR A 54 -16.64 8.26 -10.28
CA TYR A 54 -16.30 6.83 -10.35
C TYR A 54 -14.79 6.56 -10.20
N ALA A 55 -13.94 7.49 -10.63
CA ALA A 55 -12.49 7.41 -10.43
C ALA A 55 -12.01 8.17 -9.17
N SER A 56 -12.92 8.85 -8.46
CA SER A 56 -12.56 9.68 -7.31
C SER A 56 -12.33 8.85 -6.04
N PRO A 57 -11.27 9.15 -5.26
CA PRO A 57 -11.17 8.69 -3.88
C PRO A 57 -12.22 9.37 -3.01
N GLN A 58 -12.43 8.84 -1.81
CA GLN A 58 -13.31 9.46 -0.81
C GLN A 58 -12.61 10.62 -0.08
N GLN A 59 -11.30 10.47 0.15
CA GLN A 59 -10.47 11.45 0.84
C GLN A 59 -9.01 11.23 0.47
N VAL A 60 -8.23 12.31 0.50
CA VAL A 60 -6.76 12.27 0.45
C VAL A 60 -6.21 13.14 1.57
N PHE A 61 -5.15 12.68 2.23
CA PHE A 61 -4.38 13.48 3.16
C PHE A 61 -2.90 13.09 3.08
N SER A 62 -2.03 14.01 3.48
CA SER A 62 -0.58 13.79 3.54
C SER A 62 -0.11 13.73 4.97
N ALA A 63 0.93 12.95 5.23
CA ALA A 63 1.52 12.74 6.54
C ALA A 63 3.02 12.47 6.38
N SER A 64 3.87 13.36 6.88
CA SER A 64 5.33 13.22 6.76
C SER A 64 5.76 12.97 5.32
N ASP A 65 6.19 11.75 4.94
CA ASP A 65 6.63 11.30 3.61
C ASP A 65 5.59 10.43 2.88
N GLU A 66 4.34 10.43 3.33
CA GLU A 66 3.28 9.55 2.85
C GLU A 66 2.05 10.31 2.39
N LEU A 67 1.40 9.77 1.36
CA LEU A 67 0.07 10.14 0.94
C LEU A 67 -0.90 9.01 1.24
N TRP A 68 -2.02 9.36 1.86
CA TRP A 68 -3.05 8.45 2.31
C TRP A 68 -4.32 8.70 1.51
N VAL A 69 -4.72 7.72 0.72
CA VAL A 69 -5.88 7.79 -0.16
C VAL A 69 -6.94 6.84 0.37
N GLN A 70 -8.07 7.37 0.85
CA GLN A 70 -9.21 6.54 1.24
C GLN A 70 -9.95 6.08 -0.01
N TRP A 71 -9.98 4.76 -0.23
CA TRP A 71 -10.60 4.18 -1.41
C TRP A 71 -11.84 3.35 -1.04
N PRO A 72 -12.95 3.44 -1.80
CA PRO A 72 -14.13 2.62 -1.54
C PRO A 72 -13.81 1.12 -1.59
N ALA A 73 -14.11 0.38 -0.51
CA ALA A 73 -13.74 -1.03 -0.35
C ALA A 73 -14.37 -1.97 -1.39
N GLN A 74 -15.49 -1.58 -2.00
CA GLN A 74 -16.25 -2.37 -2.98
C GLN A 74 -15.97 -1.95 -4.42
N ARG A 75 -15.03 -1.01 -4.64
CA ARG A 75 -14.64 -0.54 -5.97
C ARG A 75 -13.32 -1.16 -6.38
N GLU A 76 -13.15 -1.38 -7.67
CA GLU A 76 -11.86 -1.73 -8.27
C GLU A 76 -10.80 -0.69 -7.91
N LEU A 77 -9.55 -1.15 -7.77
CA LEU A 77 -8.44 -0.27 -7.43
C LEU A 77 -8.01 0.55 -8.65
N PRO A 78 -7.70 1.83 -8.49
CA PRO A 78 -7.34 2.70 -9.60
C PRO A 78 -5.88 2.47 -10.00
N VAL A 79 -5.54 2.87 -11.23
CA VAL A 79 -4.16 3.22 -11.56
C VAL A 79 -3.90 4.63 -11.03
N ILE A 80 -2.91 4.74 -10.14
CA ILE A 80 -2.53 6.02 -9.53
C ILE A 80 -1.28 6.55 -10.24
N VAL A 81 -1.36 7.78 -10.72
CA VAL A 81 -0.25 8.50 -11.35
C VAL A 81 0.09 9.72 -10.50
N GLY A 82 1.34 9.82 -10.06
CA GLY A 82 1.87 11.02 -9.44
C GLY A 82 2.30 12.01 -10.50
N ILE A 83 2.00 13.29 -10.26
CA ILE A 83 2.43 14.40 -11.11
C ILE A 83 3.21 15.37 -10.22
N ASP A 84 4.48 15.63 -10.57
CA ASP A 84 5.32 16.55 -9.81
C ASP A 84 5.13 18.01 -10.23
N HIS A 85 5.81 18.93 -9.54
CA HIS A 85 5.74 20.37 -9.86
C HIS A 85 6.24 20.73 -11.27
N ALA A 86 7.08 19.88 -11.88
CA ALA A 86 7.54 20.04 -13.26
C ALA A 86 6.58 19.40 -14.28
N GLY A 87 5.48 18.79 -13.82
CA GLY A 87 4.50 18.10 -14.65
C GLY A 87 4.93 16.69 -15.08
N ARG A 88 6.03 16.13 -14.55
CA ARG A 88 6.44 14.75 -14.86
C ARG A 88 5.45 13.78 -14.23
N ARG A 89 5.11 12.74 -14.99
CA ARG A 89 4.06 11.78 -14.65
C ARG A 89 4.68 10.42 -14.40
N GLN A 90 4.32 9.79 -13.29
CA GLN A 90 4.83 8.46 -12.92
C GLN A 90 3.71 7.60 -12.35
N VAL A 91 3.62 6.34 -12.79
CA VAL A 91 2.73 5.36 -12.16
C VAL A 91 3.28 4.99 -10.80
N LEU A 92 2.46 5.11 -9.75
CA LEU A 92 2.87 4.90 -8.37
C LEU A 92 2.49 3.52 -7.86
N SER A 93 3.39 2.94 -7.08
CA SER A 93 3.08 1.79 -6.23
C SER A 93 2.37 2.28 -4.95
N TYR A 94 1.50 1.44 -4.40
CA TYR A 94 0.84 1.71 -3.12
C TYR A 94 0.81 0.47 -2.23
N HIS A 95 0.78 0.70 -0.92
CA HIS A 95 0.50 -0.32 0.09
C HIS A 95 -0.98 -0.24 0.50
N ARG A 96 -1.63 -1.39 0.70
CA ARG A 96 -3.04 -1.43 1.14
C ARG A 96 -3.09 -1.52 2.66
N GLN A 97 -3.39 -0.40 3.30
CA GLN A 97 -3.74 -0.35 4.72
C GLN A 97 -5.20 0.06 4.85
N LEU A 98 -6.12 -0.91 4.68
CA LEU A 98 -7.56 -0.65 4.60
C LEU A 98 -8.04 0.29 5.74
N PRO A 99 -8.86 1.31 5.43
CA PRO A 99 -9.50 1.62 4.13
C PRO A 99 -8.61 2.41 3.14
N TYR A 100 -7.31 2.52 3.41
CA TYR A 100 -6.40 3.40 2.68
C TYR A 100 -5.49 2.66 1.69
N LEU A 101 -5.13 3.38 0.64
CA LEU A 101 -3.97 3.13 -0.20
C LEU A 101 -2.90 4.14 0.22
N VAL A 102 -1.76 3.63 0.70
CA VAL A 102 -0.65 4.44 1.19
C VAL A 102 0.42 4.49 0.12
N ILE A 103 0.81 5.70 -0.27
CA ILE A 103 1.79 5.99 -1.32
C ILE A 103 2.98 6.67 -0.64
N LYS A 104 4.21 6.29 -1.01
CA LYS A 104 5.43 6.95 -0.56
C LYS A 104 5.74 8.19 -1.40
N ASP A 105 6.57 9.03 -0.80
CA ASP A 105 7.09 10.26 -1.37
C ASP A 105 6.00 11.34 -1.54
N HIS A 106 6.47 12.57 -1.78
CA HIS A 106 5.61 13.72 -1.98
C HIS A 106 5.24 13.87 -3.45
N TRP A 107 3.95 13.85 -3.72
CA TRP A 107 3.39 14.17 -5.03
C TRP A 107 2.38 15.31 -4.84
N PRO A 108 2.59 16.50 -5.42
CA PRO A 108 1.65 17.61 -5.27
C PRO A 108 0.31 17.33 -5.93
N ILE A 109 0.27 16.42 -6.90
CA ILE A 109 -0.95 16.01 -7.60
C ILE A 109 -0.95 14.50 -7.79
N LEU A 110 -2.08 13.88 -7.49
CA LEU A 110 -2.42 12.50 -7.81
C LEU A 110 -3.50 12.47 -8.87
N GLN A 111 -3.33 11.62 -9.87
CA GLN A 111 -4.36 11.28 -10.85
C GLN A 111 -4.78 9.82 -10.65
N PHE A 112 -6.08 9.59 -10.56
CA PHE A 112 -6.71 8.29 -10.46
C PHE A 112 -7.36 7.95 -11.80
N ASN A 113 -7.08 6.76 -12.32
CA ASN A 113 -7.68 6.27 -13.55
C ASN A 113 -8.42 4.96 -13.26
N LEU A 114 -9.70 4.90 -13.60
CA LEU A 114 -10.52 3.70 -13.44
C LEU A 114 -11.59 3.62 -14.53
N ALA A 115 -11.69 2.47 -15.21
CA ALA A 115 -12.69 2.22 -16.27
C ALA A 115 -12.77 3.33 -17.35
N GLY A 116 -11.63 3.94 -17.70
CA GLY A 116 -11.55 5.05 -18.67
C GLY A 116 -11.88 6.42 -18.09
N GLU A 117 -12.36 6.50 -16.85
CA GLU A 117 -12.64 7.73 -16.12
C GLU A 117 -11.40 8.22 -15.36
N GLN A 118 -11.35 9.54 -15.12
CA GLN A 118 -10.23 10.20 -14.45
C GLN A 118 -10.70 11.11 -13.32
N ALA A 119 -9.99 11.05 -12.20
CA ALA A 119 -10.13 11.99 -11.10
C ALA A 119 -8.75 12.47 -10.64
N TYR A 120 -8.73 13.57 -9.90
CA TYR A 120 -7.51 14.20 -9.42
C TYR A 120 -7.64 14.56 -7.94
N ALA A 121 -6.52 14.49 -7.24
CA ALA A 121 -6.36 15.13 -5.95
C ALA A 121 -5.11 16.02 -6.01
N SER A 122 -5.24 17.29 -5.67
CA SER A 122 -4.12 18.25 -5.67
C SER A 122 -3.98 18.90 -4.30
N PHE A 123 -2.76 19.00 -3.82
CA PHE A 123 -2.45 19.71 -2.58
C PHE A 123 -2.61 21.22 -2.81
N ASN A 124 -3.36 21.88 -1.93
CA ASN A 124 -3.52 23.32 -1.97
C ASN A 124 -2.42 23.99 -1.15
N LEU A 125 -1.53 24.74 -1.80
CA LEU A 125 -0.46 25.48 -1.13
C LEU A 125 -0.92 26.83 -0.57
N ASP A 126 -2.13 27.28 -0.92
CA ASP A 126 -2.60 28.65 -0.68
C ASP A 126 -3.51 28.79 0.54
N ARG A 127 -3.54 27.79 1.44
CA ARG A 127 -4.30 27.84 2.70
C ARG A 127 -3.41 27.67 3.92
#